data_AF-A0A380WAQ8-F1
#
_entry.id   AF-A0A380WAQ8-F1
#
_cell.length_a   1.000
_cell.length_b   1.000
_cell.length_c   1.000
_cell.angle_alpha   90.00
_cell.angle_beta   90.00
_cell.angle_gamma   90.00
#
_symmetry.space_group_name_H-M   'P 1'
#
loop_
_entity.id
_entity.type
_entity.pdbx_description
1 polymer ?
#
loop_
_entity_poly.entity_id
_entity_poly.type
_entity_poly.pdbx_seq_one_letter_code
_entity_poly.pdbx_strand_id
1 'polypeptide(L)'
;MSGGVYKSLKEMKAGRSWEVLVGYNLSELMRHLEKLFLPGMTWDNYGRGGWHIDHKIPKVVFNYTSPEHEDFKRCWALSNLQPLWEQDNISKNAKLAKQFQPTLALEFQTTV
;
A
#
# COMPACT_ATOMS: atom_id res chain seq x y z
N MET A 1 4.08 8.06 3.76
CA MET A 1 2.91 7.22 4.09
C MET A 1 3.28 5.83 4.61
N SER A 2 4.07 5.00 3.89
CA SER A 2 4.38 3.61 4.28
C SER A 2 4.86 3.45 5.73
N GLY A 3 5.71 4.34 6.24
CA GLY A 3 6.16 4.30 7.65
C GLY A 3 5.05 4.55 8.67
N GLY A 4 4.04 5.36 8.33
CA GLY A 4 2.89 5.62 9.19
C GLY A 4 1.97 4.40 9.31
N VAL A 5 1.66 3.76 8.18
CA VAL A 5 0.91 2.50 8.13
C VAL A 5 1.67 1.38 8.86
N TYR A 6 2.99 1.29 8.62
CA TYR A 6 3.85 0.33 9.32
C TYR A 6 3.77 0.48 10.84
N LYS A 7 3.91 1.72 11.34
CA LYS A 7 3.82 1.99 12.78
C LYS A 7 2.42 1.68 13.34
N SER A 8 1.35 2.03 12.63
CA SER A 8 -0.02 1.70 13.04
C SER A 8 -0.23 0.21 13.21
N LEU A 9 0.26 -0.61 12.28
CA LEU A 9 0.14 -2.07 12.36
C LEU A 9 1.05 -2.66 13.43
N LYS A 10 2.27 -2.15 13.59
CA LYS A 10 3.21 -2.64 14.61
C LYS A 10 2.75 -2.32 16.03
N GLU A 11 2.13 -1.15 16.24
CA GLU A 11 1.62 -0.72 17.55
C GLU A 11 0.13 -1.05 17.74
N MET A 12 -0.56 -1.55 16.71
CA MET A 12 -2.02 -1.74 16.67
C MET A 12 -2.83 -0.50 17.09
N LYS A 13 -2.40 0.70 16.64
CA LYS A 13 -3.03 1.98 17.00
C LYS A 13 -3.81 2.60 15.84
N ALA A 14 -5.13 2.69 16.02
CA ALA A 14 -6.06 3.40 15.13
C ALA A 14 -5.99 4.93 15.28
N GLY A 15 -6.57 5.68 14.33
CA GLY A 15 -6.77 7.13 14.43
C GLY A 15 -5.57 7.96 13.96
N ARG A 16 -4.87 7.51 12.91
CA ARG A 16 -3.73 8.25 12.31
C ARG A 16 -4.16 9.05 11.09
N SER A 17 -3.41 10.11 10.78
CA SER A 17 -3.67 10.99 9.63
C SER A 17 -3.71 10.27 8.27
N TRP A 18 -3.09 9.10 8.13
CA TRP A 18 -3.11 8.35 6.88
C TRP A 18 -4.49 7.77 6.56
N GLU A 19 -5.31 7.44 7.58
CA GLU A 19 -6.64 6.85 7.39
C GLU A 19 -7.54 7.82 6.61
N VAL A 20 -7.41 9.12 6.89
CA VAL A 20 -8.11 10.20 6.18
C VAL A 20 -7.72 10.26 4.71
N LEU A 21 -6.46 9.96 4.36
CA LEU A 21 -5.96 10.05 2.98
C LEU A 21 -6.47 8.91 2.09
N VAL A 22 -6.70 7.74 2.68
CA VAL A 22 -7.01 6.50 1.92
C VAL A 22 -8.46 6.06 2.06
N GLY A 23 -9.21 6.63 3.01
CA GLY A 23 -10.64 6.39 3.17
C GLY A 23 -10.99 5.06 3.83
N TYR A 24 -10.04 4.41 4.52
CA TYR A 24 -10.27 3.24 5.35
C TYR A 24 -9.44 3.33 6.64
N ASN A 25 -9.89 2.63 7.68
CA ASN A 25 -9.23 2.62 8.99
C ASN A 25 -8.30 1.41 9.18
N LEU A 26 -7.53 1.40 10.27
CA LEU A 26 -6.62 0.31 10.61
C LEU A 26 -7.32 -1.07 10.64
N SER A 27 -8.51 -1.17 11.24
CA SER A 27 -9.23 -2.44 11.39
C SER A 27 -9.66 -3.02 10.05
N GLU A 28 -10.07 -2.16 9.11
CA GLU A 28 -10.41 -2.57 7.74
C GLU A 28 -9.19 -3.08 6.98
N LEU A 29 -8.05 -2.40 7.12
CA LEU A 29 -6.77 -2.84 6.56
C LEU A 29 -6.34 -4.19 7.13
N MET A 30 -6.40 -4.35 8.45
CA MET A 30 -6.03 -5.60 9.13
C MET A 30 -6.90 -6.76 8.64
N ARG A 31 -8.22 -6.58 8.64
CA ARG A 31 -9.17 -7.59 8.15
C ARG A 31 -8.93 -7.95 6.68
N HIS A 32 -8.59 -6.96 5.85
CA HIS A 32 -8.27 -7.20 4.44
C HIS A 32 -6.99 -8.03 4.28
N LEU A 33 -5.92 -7.68 5.01
CA LEU A 33 -4.64 -8.39 4.93
C LEU A 33 -4.73 -9.82 5.49
N GLU A 34 -5.41 -10.01 6.63
CA GLU A 34 -5.63 -11.33 7.24
C GLU A 34 -6.29 -12.32 6.26
N LYS A 35 -7.27 -11.84 5.49
CA LYS A 35 -7.95 -12.67 4.47
C LYS A 35 -7.01 -13.15 3.35
N LEU A 36 -5.86 -12.49 3.20
CA LEU A 36 -4.86 -12.79 2.18
C LEU A 36 -3.62 -13.48 2.76
N PHE A 37 -3.60 -13.80 4.06
CA PHE A 37 -2.46 -14.47 4.68
C PHE A 37 -2.19 -15.82 4.05
N LEU A 38 -0.92 -16.05 3.74
CA LEU A 38 -0.39 -17.34 3.33
C LEU A 38 -0.10 -18.20 4.58
N PRO A 39 0.03 -19.53 4.43
CA PRO A 39 0.40 -20.40 5.53
C PRO A 39 1.65 -19.89 6.28
N GLY A 40 1.52 -19.75 7.60
CA GLY A 40 2.59 -19.25 8.47
C GLY A 40 2.61 -17.74 8.70
N MET A 41 1.83 -16.94 7.98
CA MET A 41 1.71 -15.50 8.26
C MET A 41 0.85 -15.26 9.50
N THR A 42 1.35 -14.46 10.42
CA THR A 42 0.64 -14.01 11.62
C THR A 42 0.98 -12.54 11.89
N TRP A 43 0.20 -11.84 12.72
CA TRP A 43 0.58 -10.47 13.09
C TRP A 43 1.91 -10.38 13.86
N ASP A 44 2.30 -11.45 14.56
CA ASP A 44 3.55 -11.49 15.32
C ASP A 44 4.78 -11.43 14.42
N ASN A 45 4.70 -12.00 13.22
CA ASN A 45 5.76 -11.96 12.22
C ASN A 45 5.55 -10.86 11.16
N TYR A 46 4.84 -9.77 11.51
CA TYR A 46 4.83 -8.56 10.70
C TYR A 46 6.12 -7.73 10.87
N GLY A 47 6.78 -7.44 9.75
CA GLY A 47 8.01 -6.66 9.67
C GLY A 47 9.24 -7.49 9.31
N ARG A 48 10.42 -6.99 9.69
CA ARG A 48 11.73 -7.60 9.36
C ARG A 48 11.75 -9.09 9.71
N GLY A 49 12.19 -9.92 8.75
CA GLY A 49 12.29 -11.37 8.90
C GLY A 49 10.96 -12.11 8.75
N GLY A 50 9.85 -11.42 8.50
CA GLY A 50 8.55 -12.02 8.29
C GLY A 50 7.85 -11.47 7.06
N TRP A 51 6.59 -11.07 7.15
CA TRP A 51 5.85 -10.52 6.01
C TRP A 51 5.72 -8.99 6.09
N HIS A 52 5.62 -8.37 4.91
CA HIS A 52 5.45 -6.94 4.69
C HIS A 52 4.17 -6.67 3.91
N ILE A 53 3.68 -5.43 3.99
CA ILE A 53 2.67 -4.96 3.03
C ILE A 53 3.34 -4.69 1.69
N ASP A 54 2.86 -5.37 0.67
CA ASP A 54 3.23 -5.21 -0.72
C ASP A 54 2.11 -4.49 -1.48
N HIS A 55 2.50 -3.77 -2.53
CA HIS A 55 1.58 -3.21 -3.51
C HIS A 55 1.57 -4.12 -4.74
N LYS A 56 0.45 -4.80 -5.01
CA LYS A 56 0.28 -5.72 -6.15
C LYS A 56 0.78 -5.09 -7.44
N ILE A 57 0.28 -3.89 -7.72
CA ILE A 57 0.81 -2.96 -8.71
C ILE A 57 1.84 -2.08 -7.99
N PRO A 58 3.12 -2.08 -8.39
CA PRO A 58 4.16 -1.33 -7.70
C PRO A 58 3.89 0.18 -7.66
N LYS A 59 4.20 0.82 -6.54
CA LYS A 59 4.02 2.28 -6.37
C LYS A 59 4.65 3.10 -7.49
N VAL A 60 5.82 2.67 -7.97
CA VAL A 60 6.62 3.38 -8.99
C VAL A 60 5.97 3.47 -10.36
N VAL A 61 4.92 2.68 -10.63
CA VAL A 61 4.20 2.73 -11.91
C VAL A 61 2.99 3.66 -11.88
N PHE A 62 2.59 4.12 -10.69
CA PHE A 62 1.52 5.09 -10.53
C PHE A 62 2.06 6.51 -10.64
N ASN A 63 1.20 7.42 -11.07
CA ASN A 63 1.57 8.79 -11.34
C ASN A 63 0.82 9.76 -10.41
N TYR A 64 1.45 10.10 -9.29
CA TYR A 64 0.87 11.03 -8.34
C TYR A 64 1.94 11.79 -7.55
N THR A 65 1.61 13.03 -7.20
CA THR A 65 2.40 13.88 -6.28
C THR A 65 1.59 14.31 -5.05
N SER A 66 0.26 14.17 -5.10
CA SER A 66 -0.65 14.55 -4.01
C SER A 66 -1.65 13.44 -3.66
N PRO A 67 -2.12 13.33 -2.39
CA PRO A 67 -3.13 12.36 -1.96
C PRO A 67 -4.48 12.44 -2.69
N GLU A 68 -4.79 13.58 -3.28
CA GLU A 68 -6.03 13.85 -4.00
C GLU A 68 -6.07 13.16 -5.36
N HIS A 69 -4.90 12.82 -5.92
CA HIS A 69 -4.76 12.20 -7.23
C HIS A 69 -5.39 10.80 -7.25
N GLU A 70 -6.03 10.45 -8.36
CA GLU A 70 -6.67 9.14 -8.52
C GLU A 70 -5.66 7.99 -8.42
N ASP A 71 -4.48 8.14 -9.03
CA ASP A 71 -3.41 7.14 -8.96
C ASP A 71 -2.87 6.93 -7.55
N PHE A 72 -2.92 7.95 -6.68
CA PHE A 72 -2.62 7.76 -5.26
C PHE A 72 -3.66 6.85 -4.60
N LYS A 73 -4.95 7.14 -4.82
CA LYS A 73 -6.07 6.34 -4.27
C LYS A 73 -6.03 4.90 -4.77
N ARG A 74 -5.75 4.69 -6.06
CA ARG A 74 -5.59 3.36 -6.67
C ARG A 74 -4.38 2.62 -6.11
N CYS A 75 -3.25 3.31 -5.96
CA CYS A 75 -2.03 2.76 -5.39
C CYS A 75 -2.26 2.24 -3.96
N TRP A 76 -2.99 3.00 -3.15
CA TRP A 76 -3.22 2.71 -1.73
C TRP A 76 -4.54 2.01 -1.42
N ALA A 77 -5.35 1.71 -2.43
CA ALA A 77 -6.59 0.97 -2.24
C ALA A 77 -6.31 -0.42 -1.66
N LEU A 78 -7.19 -0.89 -0.77
CA LEU A 78 -7.12 -2.24 -0.21
C LEU A 78 -6.95 -3.31 -1.30
N SER A 79 -7.67 -3.19 -2.42
CA SER A 79 -7.56 -4.13 -3.54
C SER A 79 -6.14 -4.26 -4.11
N ASN A 80 -5.33 -3.21 -4.03
CA ASN A 80 -3.93 -3.19 -4.46
C ASN A 80 -2.94 -3.59 -3.35
N LEU A 81 -3.36 -3.67 -2.09
CA LEU A 81 -2.50 -4.09 -0.99
C LEU A 81 -2.62 -5.60 -0.73
N GLN A 82 -1.49 -6.22 -0.39
CA GLN A 82 -1.42 -7.62 0.01
C GLN A 82 -0.29 -7.87 1.03
N PRO A 83 -0.40 -8.91 1.87
CA PRO A 83 0.74 -9.43 2.60
C PRO A 83 1.67 -10.18 1.63
N LEU A 84 2.98 -10.02 1.81
CA LEU A 84 3.99 -10.76 1.06
C LEU A 84 5.20 -11.00 1.95
N TRP A 85 5.79 -12.19 1.88
CA TRP A 85 7.02 -12.48 2.63
C TRP A 85 8.12 -11.49 2.23
N GLU A 86 8.96 -11.09 3.18
CA GLU A 86 10.01 -10.10 2.95
C GLU A 86 10.92 -10.50 1.78
N GLN A 87 11.32 -11.78 1.71
CA GLN A 87 12.17 -12.32 0.65
C GLN A 87 11.49 -12.25 -0.73
N ASP A 88 10.20 -12.58 -0.79
CA ASP A 88 9.42 -12.53 -2.02
C ASP A 88 9.20 -11.09 -2.48
N ASN A 89 8.94 -10.18 -1.54
CA ASN A 89 8.77 -8.76 -1.81
C ASN A 89 10.06 -8.12 -2.37
N ILE A 90 11.21 -8.47 -1.79
CA ILE A 90 12.53 -8.04 -2.30
C ILE A 90 12.75 -8.58 -3.72
N SER A 91 12.45 -9.86 -3.94
CA SER A 91 12.64 -10.52 -5.24
C SER A 91 11.69 -10.01 -6.33
N LYS A 92 10.47 -9.63 -5.94
CA LYS A 92 9.45 -9.03 -6.82
C LYS A 92 9.89 -7.68 -7.38
N ASN A 93 10.50 -6.83 -6.53
CA ASN A 93 10.91 -5.47 -6.89
C ASN A 93 9.72 -4.70 -7.52
N ALA A 94 9.92 -3.93 -8.60
CA ALA A 94 8.91 -3.17 -9.30
C ALA A 94 8.30 -3.90 -10.51
N LYS A 95 8.33 -5.24 -10.53
CA LYS A 95 7.81 -6.02 -11.67
C LYS A 95 6.28 -5.96 -11.73
N LEU A 96 5.76 -5.71 -12.94
CA LEU A 96 4.34 -5.78 -13.24
C LEU A 96 3.94 -7.20 -13.63
N ALA A 97 2.94 -7.75 -12.96
CA ALA A 97 2.36 -9.04 -13.32
C ALA A 97 1.46 -8.96 -14.57
N LYS A 98 0.89 -7.78 -14.84
CA LYS A 98 -0.01 -7.49 -15.96
C LYS A 98 0.23 -6.06 -16.46
N GLN A 99 -0.16 -5.78 -17.70
CA GLN A 99 -0.14 -4.42 -18.23
C GLN A 99 -0.95 -3.48 -17.32
N PHE A 100 -0.39 -2.31 -17.06
CA PHE A 100 -0.99 -1.28 -16.21
C PHE A 100 -0.93 0.07 -16.93
N GLN A 101 -2.02 0.83 -16.84
CA GLN A 101 -2.10 2.19 -17.35
C GLN A 101 -2.30 3.16 -16.17
N PRO A 102 -1.31 4.02 -15.86
CA PRO A 102 -1.48 5.10 -14.91
C PRO A 102 -2.35 6.22 -15.49
N THR A 103 -2.87 7.08 -14.62
CA THR A 103 -3.51 8.32 -15.05
C THR A 103 -2.49 9.26 -15.69
N LEU A 104 -2.93 10.01 -16.70
CA LEU A 104 -2.08 10.98 -17.38
C LEU A 104 -1.65 12.08 -16.39
N ALA A 105 -0.35 12.37 -16.29
CA ALA A 105 0.14 13.56 -15.57
C ALA A 105 -0.15 14.77 -16.44
N LEU A 106 -1.34 15.34 -16.28
CA LEU A 106 -1.62 16.67 -16.79
C LEU A 106 -1.35 17.66 -15.68
N GLU A 107 -0.12 18.17 -15.61
CA GLU A 107 0.16 19.38 -14.85
C GLU A 107 -0.20 20.58 -15.73
N PHE A 108 -1.39 21.14 -15.53
CA PHE A 108 -1.71 22.42 -16.13
C PHE A 108 -0.92 23.49 -15.38
N GLN A 109 0.11 24.03 -16.02
CA GLN A 109 0.76 25.23 -15.52
C GLN A 109 -0.27 26.36 -15.58
N THR A 110 -0.78 26.77 -14.42
CA THR A 110 -1.52 28.02 -14.30
C THR A 110 -0.52 29.15 -14.48
N THR A 111 -0.28 29.56 -15.72
CA THR A 111 0.33 30.86 -16.02
C THR A 111 -0.69 31.91 -15.60
N VAL A 112 -0.44 32.54 -14.45
CA VAL A 112 -1.00 33.85 -14.09
C VAL A 112 -0.04 34.95 -14.53
#